data_AF-A0A7V9VYV2-F1
#
_entry.id   AF-A0A7V9VYV2-F1
#
_cell.length_a   1.000
_cell.length_b   1.000
_cell.length_c   1.000
_cell.angle_alpha   90.00
_cell.angle_beta   90.00
_cell.angle_gamma   90.00
#
_symmetry.space_group_name_H-M   'P 1'
#
loop_
_entity.id
_entity.type
_entity.pdbx_description
1 polymer ?
#
loop_
_entity_poly.entity_id
_entity_poly.type
_entity_poly.pdbx_seq_one_letter_code
_entity_poly.pdbx_strand_id
1 'polypeptide(L)'
;MTPAIAGHLVGSLEAAWAHGGTPSLLSPFTARLPASLADLAGSLPIGDANGELLASTRGETPFPEHAFAGVLATDPFRLADDLLDMLSRRGCRGVANWPSSALLGGTMGEALSHSKLGHDEEMAFLALAGERGFRTLAVIASEAQLAAALPARPSQLLVAVSVSVSKNPATAGAMVERLLEKVREAGYAPWLYEHAGVKALLEPLQTRAEVILRHPGPGEV
;
A
#
# COMPACT_ATOMS: atom_id res chain seq x y z
N MET A 1 -23.92 -6.49 -9.43
CA MET A 1 -22.71 -6.12 -8.68
C MET A 1 -22.18 -4.84 -9.30
N THR A 2 -21.92 -3.80 -8.50
CA THR A 2 -21.33 -2.55 -9.00
C THR A 2 -19.88 -2.83 -9.42
N PRO A 3 -19.41 -2.34 -10.57
CA PRO A 3 -18.01 -2.50 -10.95
C PRO A 3 -17.09 -1.81 -9.93
N ALA A 4 -15.93 -2.41 -9.69
CA ALA A 4 -14.92 -1.83 -8.81
C ALA A 4 -14.46 -0.47 -9.34
N ILE A 5 -14.24 0.48 -8.44
CA ILE A 5 -13.69 1.79 -8.75
C ILE A 5 -12.23 1.61 -9.16
N ALA A 6 -11.80 2.28 -10.23
CA ALA A 6 -10.39 2.32 -10.59
C ALA A 6 -9.63 3.19 -9.60
N GLY A 7 -8.53 2.68 -9.05
CA GLY A 7 -7.56 3.46 -8.28
C GLY A 7 -6.16 3.37 -8.88
N HIS A 8 -5.28 4.28 -8.49
CA HIS A 8 -3.98 4.45 -9.14
C HIS A 8 -2.84 4.63 -8.14
N LEU A 9 -1.76 3.86 -8.30
CA LEU A 9 -0.47 4.22 -7.71
C LEU A 9 0.17 5.27 -8.61
N VAL A 10 0.59 6.40 -8.04
CA VAL A 10 1.04 7.57 -8.79
C VAL A 10 2.39 8.07 -8.31
N GLY A 11 3.16 8.64 -9.24
CA GLY A 11 4.49 9.18 -8.97
C GLY A 11 4.50 10.63 -8.46
N SER A 12 3.38 11.35 -8.59
CA SER A 12 3.27 12.78 -8.27
C SER A 12 1.85 13.18 -7.86
N LEU A 13 1.70 14.38 -7.29
CA LEU A 13 0.39 14.93 -6.92
C LEU A 13 -0.40 15.35 -8.16
N GLU A 14 0.28 15.81 -9.20
CA GLU A 14 -0.32 16.18 -10.48
C GLU A 14 -0.98 14.95 -11.12
N ALA A 15 -0.31 13.80 -11.10
CA ALA A 15 -0.87 12.55 -11.57
C ALA A 15 -2.08 12.12 -10.74
N ALA A 16 -2.03 12.27 -9.41
CA ALA A 16 -3.19 12.00 -8.54
C ALA A 16 -4.43 12.84 -8.97
N TRP A 17 -4.25 14.13 -9.21
CA TRP A 17 -5.31 15.01 -9.68
C TRP A 17 -5.80 14.67 -11.10
N ALA A 18 -4.90 14.25 -11.99
CA ALA A 18 -5.25 13.86 -13.36
C ALA A 18 -6.22 12.67 -13.42
N HIS A 19 -6.23 11.81 -12.40
CA HIS A 19 -7.16 10.68 -12.29
C HIS A 19 -8.54 11.07 -11.70
N GLY A 20 -8.86 12.36 -11.64
CA GLY A 20 -10.24 12.84 -11.49
C GLY A 20 -10.91 12.52 -10.15
N GLY A 21 -10.14 12.49 -9.06
CA GLY A 21 -10.69 12.25 -7.71
C GLY A 21 -10.78 10.78 -7.31
N THR A 22 -10.28 9.87 -8.13
CA THR A 22 -10.26 8.44 -7.81
C THR A 22 -9.22 8.10 -6.74
N PRO A 23 -9.44 7.04 -5.95
CA PRO A 23 -8.47 6.55 -4.98
C PRO A 23 -7.04 6.49 -5.50
N SER A 24 -6.12 7.15 -4.80
CA SER A 24 -4.72 7.24 -5.25
C SER A 24 -3.74 6.87 -4.14
N LEU A 25 -2.66 6.19 -4.51
CA LEU A 25 -1.52 5.91 -3.64
C LEU A 25 -0.30 6.65 -4.19
N LEU A 26 0.07 7.75 -3.55
CA LEU A 26 1.24 8.54 -3.92
C LEU A 26 2.51 7.83 -3.44
N SER A 27 3.27 7.28 -4.37
CA SER A 27 4.57 6.67 -4.09
C SER A 27 5.53 6.96 -5.25
N PRO A 28 6.20 8.14 -5.26
CA PRO A 28 7.17 8.50 -6.28
C PRO A 28 8.26 7.45 -6.43
N PHE A 29 8.66 6.82 -5.32
CA PHE A 29 9.71 5.82 -5.27
C PHE A 29 9.32 4.55 -6.02
N THR A 30 8.16 3.94 -5.70
CA THR A 30 7.77 2.69 -6.35
C THR A 30 7.13 2.89 -7.71
N ALA A 31 6.51 4.04 -7.99
CA ALA A 31 5.86 4.31 -9.27
C ALA A 31 6.82 4.14 -10.44
N ARG A 32 8.07 4.62 -10.31
CA ARG A 32 9.10 4.54 -11.36
C ARG A 32 9.74 3.15 -11.52
N LEU A 33 9.42 2.21 -10.64
CA LEU A 33 10.01 0.88 -10.64
C LEU A 33 9.12 -0.10 -11.41
N PRO A 34 9.70 -1.08 -12.12
CA PRO A 34 8.97 -2.25 -12.55
C PRO A 34 8.24 -2.88 -11.35
N ALA A 35 6.98 -3.27 -11.51
CA ALA A 35 6.15 -3.70 -10.38
C ALA A 35 6.77 -4.84 -9.54
N SER A 36 7.43 -5.81 -10.18
CA SER A 36 8.12 -6.89 -9.46
C SER A 36 9.28 -6.42 -8.58
N LEU A 37 9.91 -5.29 -8.95
CA LEU A 37 10.92 -4.64 -8.12
C LEU A 37 10.27 -3.74 -7.05
N ALA A 38 9.14 -3.10 -7.37
CA ALA A 38 8.36 -2.33 -6.41
C ALA A 38 7.89 -3.18 -5.22
N ASP A 39 7.47 -4.42 -5.46
CA ASP A 39 7.08 -5.37 -4.41
C ASP A 39 8.22 -5.67 -3.42
N LEU A 40 9.47 -5.52 -3.86
CA LEU A 40 10.68 -5.76 -3.05
C LEU A 40 11.25 -4.49 -2.45
N ALA A 41 10.74 -3.31 -2.83
CA ALA A 41 11.38 -2.02 -2.59
C ALA A 41 11.58 -1.71 -1.10
N GLY A 42 10.73 -2.23 -0.20
CA GLY A 42 10.88 -2.07 1.24
C GLY A 42 12.09 -2.78 1.86
N SER A 43 12.75 -3.69 1.12
CA SER A 43 13.89 -4.49 1.59
C SER A 43 15.20 -4.22 0.87
N LEU A 44 15.19 -3.36 -0.16
CA LEU A 44 16.33 -3.15 -1.03
C LEU A 44 16.99 -1.78 -0.76
N PRO A 45 18.33 -1.70 -0.69
CA PRO A 45 19.05 -0.44 -0.48
C PRO A 45 19.18 0.36 -1.78
N ILE A 46 18.05 0.63 -2.45
CA ILE A 46 18.00 1.24 -3.79
C ILE A 46 17.52 2.69 -3.78
N GLY A 47 17.21 3.25 -2.60
CA GLY A 47 16.94 4.68 -2.45
C GLY A 47 16.20 5.02 -1.15
N ASP A 48 15.80 6.28 -1.04
CA ASP A 48 15.15 6.86 0.13
C ASP A 48 13.67 7.16 -0.17
N ALA A 49 12.80 6.18 0.09
CA ALA A 49 11.37 6.25 -0.25
C ALA A 49 10.67 7.46 0.42
N ASN A 50 10.92 7.68 1.71
CA ASN A 50 10.32 8.78 2.46
C ASN A 50 10.92 10.14 2.04
N GLY A 51 12.21 10.19 1.74
CA GLY A 51 12.85 11.39 1.19
C GLY A 51 12.24 11.80 -0.16
N GLU A 52 12.03 10.85 -1.05
CA GLU A 52 11.39 11.10 -2.35
C GLU A 52 9.93 11.54 -2.22
N LEU A 53 9.15 10.90 -1.34
CA LEU A 53 7.79 11.33 -1.01
C LEU A 53 7.75 12.79 -0.50
N LEU A 54 8.65 13.14 0.42
CA LEU A 54 8.72 14.49 0.98
C LEU A 54 9.22 15.52 -0.03
N ALA A 55 9.98 15.10 -1.04
CA ALA A 55 10.44 15.95 -2.14
C ALA A 55 9.32 16.20 -3.16
N SER A 56 8.54 15.17 -3.52
CA SER A 56 7.44 15.29 -4.49
C SER A 56 6.28 16.14 -3.99
N THR A 57 6.28 16.50 -2.71
CA THR A 57 5.21 17.25 -2.03
C THR A 57 5.64 18.67 -1.65
N ARG A 58 6.76 19.18 -2.20
CA ARG A 58 7.25 20.55 -1.98
C ARG A 58 6.64 21.61 -2.90
N GLY A 59 5.96 21.18 -3.97
CA GLY A 59 5.35 22.08 -4.95
C GLY A 59 4.09 22.77 -4.42
N GLU A 60 3.45 23.54 -5.30
CA GLU A 60 2.20 24.25 -5.00
C GLU A 60 0.95 23.36 -5.15
N THR A 61 1.10 22.20 -5.77
CA THR A 61 0.00 21.25 -5.98
C THR A 61 -0.54 20.76 -4.64
N PRO A 62 -1.83 20.97 -4.32
CA PRO A 62 -2.40 20.57 -3.05
C PRO A 62 -2.48 19.05 -2.94
N PHE A 63 -2.32 18.52 -1.74
CA PHE A 63 -2.50 17.09 -1.47
C PHE A 63 -3.98 16.73 -1.61
N PRO A 64 -4.39 15.82 -2.51
CA PRO A 64 -5.78 15.47 -2.67
C PRO A 64 -6.33 14.68 -1.49
N GLU A 65 -7.58 14.98 -1.07
CA GLU A 65 -8.22 14.29 0.05
C GLU A 65 -8.39 12.79 -0.19
N HIS A 66 -8.51 12.34 -1.44
CA HIS A 66 -8.68 10.94 -1.84
C HIS A 66 -7.36 10.16 -1.91
N ALA A 67 -6.22 10.84 -1.78
CA ALA A 67 -4.90 10.22 -1.89
C ALA A 67 -4.36 9.75 -0.53
N PHE A 68 -3.61 8.66 -0.55
CA PHE A 68 -2.77 8.20 0.55
C PHE A 68 -1.30 8.37 0.17
N ALA A 69 -0.49 8.93 1.07
CA ALA A 69 0.97 8.94 0.95
C ALA A 69 1.54 7.56 1.29
N GLY A 70 2.25 6.94 0.36
CA GLY A 70 2.99 5.70 0.58
C GLY A 70 4.25 5.99 1.39
N VAL A 71 4.25 5.55 2.64
CA VAL A 71 5.33 5.72 3.61
C VAL A 71 6.03 4.39 3.84
N LEU A 72 7.37 4.40 3.80
CA LEU A 72 8.17 3.33 4.38
C LEU A 72 8.11 3.48 5.91
N ALA A 73 7.15 2.78 6.52
CA ALA A 73 6.80 2.95 7.94
C ALA A 73 7.90 2.49 8.91
N THR A 74 8.77 1.60 8.48
CA THR A 74 9.87 1.01 9.27
C THR A 74 11.22 1.68 8.99
N ASP A 75 11.24 2.88 8.40
CA ASP A 75 12.45 3.67 8.16
C ASP A 75 13.17 4.00 9.49
N PRO A 76 14.37 3.43 9.75
CA PRO A 76 15.04 3.58 11.04
C PRO A 76 15.67 4.98 11.23
N PHE A 77 15.72 5.80 10.17
CA PHE A 77 16.35 7.11 10.20
C PHE A 77 15.34 8.26 10.32
N ARG A 78 14.03 7.95 10.34
CA ARG A 78 12.97 8.94 10.47
C ARG A 78 12.05 8.58 11.62
N LEU A 79 11.90 9.52 12.56
CA LEU A 79 10.90 9.38 13.60
C LEU A 79 9.52 9.49 12.98
N ALA A 80 8.63 8.55 13.36
CA ALA A 80 7.27 8.51 12.85
C ALA A 80 6.53 9.83 13.07
N ASP A 81 6.72 10.44 14.24
CA ASP A 81 6.07 11.71 14.57
C ASP A 81 6.52 12.87 13.67
N ASP A 82 7.82 12.99 13.42
CA ASP A 82 8.36 14.03 12.56
C ASP A 82 7.87 13.84 11.11
N LEU A 83 7.82 12.59 10.65
CA LEU A 83 7.33 12.27 9.31
C LEU A 83 5.85 12.63 9.14
N LEU A 84 5.01 12.25 10.11
CA LEU A 84 3.59 12.60 10.12
C LEU A 84 3.37 14.12 10.21
N ASP A 85 4.16 14.84 11.01
CA ASP A 85 4.10 16.30 11.06
C ASP A 85 4.47 16.96 9.73
N MET A 86 5.54 16.48 9.11
CA MET A 86 5.97 16.97 7.80
C MET A 86 4.92 16.73 6.71
N LEU A 87 4.24 15.59 6.73
CA LEU A 87 3.14 15.28 5.81
C LEU A 87 1.91 16.14 6.11
N SER A 88 1.54 16.28 7.39
CA SER A 88 0.38 17.07 7.82
C SER A 88 0.51 18.54 7.40
N ARG A 89 1.70 19.13 7.56
CA ARG A 89 2.01 20.52 7.13
C ARG A 89 1.88 20.73 5.62
N ARG A 90 2.05 19.68 4.82
CA ARG A 90 1.87 19.69 3.36
C ARG A 90 0.42 19.42 2.93
N GLY A 91 -0.51 19.35 3.87
CA GLY A 91 -1.92 19.08 3.61
C GLY A 91 -2.27 17.60 3.45
N CYS A 92 -1.32 16.69 3.62
CA CYS A 92 -1.61 15.25 3.56
C CYS A 92 -2.47 14.83 4.76
N ARG A 93 -3.52 14.05 4.50
CA ARG A 93 -4.45 13.52 5.51
C ARG A 93 -4.69 12.00 5.38
N GLY A 94 -3.92 11.33 4.52
CA GLY A 94 -4.00 9.89 4.31
C GLY A 94 -2.61 9.29 4.17
N VAL A 95 -2.31 8.21 4.89
CA VAL A 95 -1.04 7.46 4.77
C VAL A 95 -1.29 5.97 4.53
N ALA A 96 -0.36 5.33 3.83
CA ALA A 96 -0.31 3.90 3.62
C ALA A 96 1.08 3.37 4.01
N ASN A 97 1.16 2.16 4.55
CA ASN A 97 2.42 1.45 4.75
C ASN A 97 2.92 0.92 3.39
N TRP A 98 3.38 1.79 2.50
CA TRP A 98 3.83 1.41 1.16
C TRP A 98 5.16 2.10 0.82
N PRO A 99 6.24 1.36 0.47
CA PRO A 99 6.34 -0.12 0.35
C PRO A 99 6.03 -0.88 1.64
N SER A 100 5.61 -2.14 1.54
CA SER A 100 5.24 -2.98 2.68
C SER A 100 6.01 -4.30 2.73
N SER A 101 6.43 -4.68 3.93
CA SER A 101 6.91 -6.03 4.28
C SER A 101 5.84 -7.11 4.12
N ALA A 102 4.56 -6.75 3.99
CA ALA A 102 3.48 -7.71 3.78
C ALA A 102 3.68 -8.55 2.50
N LEU A 103 4.37 -7.99 1.50
CA LEU A 103 4.72 -8.67 0.24
C LEU A 103 5.99 -9.55 0.33
N LEU A 104 6.68 -9.51 1.47
CA LEU A 104 7.96 -10.17 1.71
C LEU A 104 7.75 -11.41 2.61
N GLY A 105 7.53 -12.56 1.98
CA GLY A 105 7.36 -13.84 2.67
C GLY A 105 8.66 -14.63 2.86
N GLY A 106 8.52 -15.82 3.47
CA GLY A 106 9.62 -16.76 3.67
C GLY A 106 10.74 -16.21 4.54
N THR A 107 11.97 -16.67 4.29
CA THR A 107 13.16 -16.31 5.10
C THR A 107 13.44 -14.80 5.16
N MET A 108 13.09 -14.04 4.11
CA MET A 108 13.24 -12.58 4.12
C MET A 108 12.26 -11.94 5.11
N GLY A 109 10.99 -12.33 5.05
CA GLY A 109 9.96 -11.85 5.99
C GLY A 109 10.29 -12.19 7.44
N GLU A 110 10.80 -13.40 7.69
CA GLU A 110 11.28 -13.82 9.00
C GLU A 110 12.44 -12.95 9.51
N ALA A 111 13.42 -12.65 8.64
CA ALA A 111 14.57 -11.80 8.98
C ALA A 111 14.16 -10.36 9.31
N LEU A 112 13.21 -9.79 8.55
CA LEU A 112 12.65 -8.46 8.80
C LEU A 112 11.90 -8.40 10.12
N SER A 113 11.05 -9.39 10.38
CA SER A 113 10.29 -9.48 11.62
C SER A 113 11.22 -9.59 12.84
N HIS A 114 12.26 -10.41 12.75
CA HIS A 114 13.28 -10.52 13.81
C HIS A 114 14.00 -9.19 14.08
N SER A 115 14.17 -8.38 13.04
CA SER A 115 14.86 -7.09 13.11
C SER A 115 13.95 -5.91 13.46
N LYS A 116 12.67 -6.16 13.80
CA LYS A 116 11.65 -5.12 14.04
C LYS A 116 11.40 -4.21 12.85
N LEU A 117 11.42 -4.79 11.65
CA LEU A 117 11.12 -4.11 10.39
C LEU A 117 9.95 -4.81 9.67
N GLY A 118 9.11 -5.52 10.44
CA GLY A 118 8.04 -6.35 9.92
C GLY A 118 6.68 -5.65 9.94
N HIS A 119 5.65 -6.46 9.67
CA HIS A 119 4.28 -6.01 9.56
C HIS A 119 3.74 -5.37 10.86
N ASP A 120 4.14 -5.89 12.02
CA ASP A 120 3.69 -5.36 13.31
C ASP A 120 4.17 -3.93 13.55
N GLU A 121 5.41 -3.60 13.16
CA GLU A 121 5.93 -2.24 13.25
C GLU A 121 5.25 -1.30 12.24
N GLU A 122 4.92 -1.78 11.04
CA GLU A 122 4.11 -1.01 10.08
C GLU A 122 2.72 -0.70 10.65
N MET A 123 2.07 -1.65 11.32
CA MET A 123 0.77 -1.45 11.95
C MET A 123 0.84 -0.50 13.14
N ALA A 124 1.93 -0.53 13.92
CA ALA A 124 2.15 0.45 14.99
C ALA A 124 2.27 1.88 14.45
N PHE A 125 2.97 2.07 13.32
CA PHE A 125 3.02 3.37 12.64
C PHE A 125 1.62 3.82 12.18
N LEU A 126 0.82 2.93 11.59
CA LEU A 126 -0.53 3.27 11.14
C LEU A 126 -1.48 3.57 12.31
N ALA A 127 -1.35 2.86 13.43
CA ALA A 127 -2.11 3.16 14.65
C ALA A 127 -1.82 4.59 15.13
N LEU A 128 -0.53 4.96 15.24
CA LEU A 128 -0.11 6.32 15.58
C LEU A 128 -0.65 7.36 14.57
N ALA A 129 -0.57 7.08 13.26
CA ALA A 129 -1.10 7.98 12.24
C ALA A 129 -2.62 8.18 12.40
N GLY A 130 -3.36 7.12 12.69
CA GLY A 130 -4.80 7.17 12.97
C GLY A 130 -5.11 8.03 14.21
N GLU A 131 -4.36 7.87 15.30
CA GLU A 131 -4.48 8.71 16.50
C GLU A 131 -4.24 10.19 16.22
N ARG A 132 -3.37 10.50 15.24
CA ARG A 132 -3.10 11.86 14.77
C ARG A 132 -4.08 12.37 13.71
N GLY A 133 -5.15 11.62 13.43
CA GLY A 133 -6.25 12.03 12.54
C GLY A 133 -6.01 11.76 11.05
N PHE A 134 -5.02 10.93 10.70
CA PHE A 134 -4.86 10.48 9.31
C PHE A 134 -5.83 9.35 8.99
N ARG A 135 -6.34 9.35 7.76
CA ARG A 135 -6.88 8.12 7.16
C ARG A 135 -5.73 7.16 6.89
N THR A 136 -5.93 5.87 7.14
CA THR A 136 -4.87 4.87 7.03
C THR A 136 -5.27 3.74 6.09
N LEU A 137 -4.37 3.40 5.17
CA LEU A 137 -4.51 2.29 4.23
C LEU A 137 -3.49 1.20 4.59
N ALA A 138 -3.96 0.12 5.21
CA ALA A 138 -3.10 -0.98 5.65
C ALA A 138 -2.97 -2.04 4.54
N VAL A 139 -1.74 -2.35 4.15
CA VAL A 139 -1.40 -3.39 3.18
C VAL A 139 -1.35 -4.74 3.86
N ILE A 140 -2.04 -5.73 3.30
CA ILE A 140 -2.07 -7.12 3.81
C ILE A 140 -1.97 -8.12 2.65
N ALA A 141 -1.39 -9.28 2.90
CA ALA A 141 -1.28 -10.38 1.93
C ALA A 141 -1.73 -11.74 2.49
N SER A 142 -2.11 -11.81 3.77
CA SER A 142 -2.53 -13.04 4.44
C SER A 142 -3.54 -12.78 5.56
N GLU A 143 -4.25 -13.83 5.98
CA GLU A 143 -5.21 -13.77 7.11
C GLU A 143 -4.51 -13.42 8.44
N ALA A 144 -3.27 -13.86 8.63
CA ALA A 144 -2.49 -13.52 9.82
C ALA A 144 -2.17 -12.01 9.87
N GLN A 145 -1.75 -11.43 8.74
CA GLN A 145 -1.51 -9.99 8.63
C GLN A 145 -2.82 -9.18 8.77
N LEU A 146 -3.94 -9.69 8.27
CA LEU A 146 -5.26 -9.10 8.54
C LEU A 146 -5.53 -9.05 10.04
N ALA A 147 -5.41 -10.18 10.75
CA ALA A 147 -5.63 -10.24 12.19
C ALA A 147 -4.73 -9.26 12.96
N ALA A 148 -3.46 -9.12 12.55
CA ALA A 148 -2.52 -8.17 13.13
C ALA A 148 -2.82 -6.70 12.78
N ALA A 149 -3.46 -6.43 11.64
CA ALA A 149 -3.83 -5.08 11.20
C ALA A 149 -5.08 -4.52 11.89
N LEU A 150 -6.05 -5.37 12.26
CA LEU A 150 -7.32 -4.93 12.84
C LEU A 150 -7.18 -4.08 14.12
N PRO A 151 -6.27 -4.40 15.08
CA PRO A 151 -6.05 -3.57 16.26
C PRO A 151 -5.59 -2.14 15.96
N ALA A 152 -4.89 -1.91 14.85
CA ALA A 152 -4.50 -0.57 14.40
C ALA A 152 -5.67 0.25 13.84
N ARG A 153 -6.85 -0.39 13.67
CA ARG A 153 -8.10 0.21 13.18
C ARG A 153 -7.89 1.03 11.91
N PRO A 154 -7.29 0.43 10.85
CA PRO A 154 -7.06 1.17 9.61
C PRO A 154 -8.39 1.70 9.06
N SER A 155 -8.35 2.81 8.33
CA SER A 155 -9.53 3.30 7.62
C SER A 155 -9.90 2.41 6.44
N GLN A 156 -8.90 1.74 5.85
CA GLN A 156 -9.05 0.91 4.66
C GLN A 156 -7.98 -0.19 4.62
N LEU A 157 -8.30 -1.33 3.99
CA LEU A 157 -7.40 -2.46 3.78
C LEU A 157 -7.12 -2.66 2.29
N LEU A 158 -5.84 -2.77 1.94
CA LEU A 158 -5.34 -3.09 0.61
C LEU A 158 -4.80 -4.52 0.59
N VAL A 159 -5.51 -5.42 -0.09
CA VAL A 159 -5.04 -6.78 -0.35
C VAL A 159 -4.03 -6.74 -1.49
N ALA A 160 -2.82 -7.23 -1.23
CA ALA A 160 -1.74 -7.33 -2.20
C ALA A 160 -1.20 -8.77 -2.27
N VAL A 161 -0.61 -9.14 -3.41
CA VAL A 161 -0.14 -10.51 -3.65
C VAL A 161 1.30 -10.47 -4.16
N SER A 162 2.19 -11.16 -3.47
CA SER A 162 3.58 -11.30 -3.92
C SER A 162 3.67 -12.23 -5.13
N VAL A 163 4.50 -11.86 -6.12
CA VAL A 163 4.78 -12.66 -7.33
C VAL A 163 5.31 -14.06 -6.99
N SER A 164 5.95 -14.25 -5.83
CA SER A 164 6.42 -15.59 -5.41
C SER A 164 5.27 -16.55 -5.11
N VAL A 165 4.14 -16.05 -4.63
CA VAL A 165 2.93 -16.83 -4.31
C VAL A 165 2.16 -17.21 -5.58
N SER A 166 2.27 -16.42 -6.66
CA SER A 166 1.58 -16.69 -7.93
C SER A 166 2.09 -17.91 -8.69
N LYS A 167 3.23 -18.50 -8.27
CA LYS A 167 3.80 -19.72 -8.88
C LYS A 167 2.88 -20.96 -8.79
N ASN A 168 1.86 -20.92 -7.94
CA ASN A 168 0.74 -21.86 -7.96
C ASN A 168 -0.60 -21.09 -8.10
N PRO A 169 -1.02 -20.75 -9.33
CA PRO A 169 -2.10 -19.79 -9.56
C PRO A 169 -3.44 -20.21 -8.97
N ALA A 170 -3.79 -21.50 -9.04
CA ALA A 170 -5.06 -21.99 -8.51
C ALA A 170 -5.13 -21.83 -6.98
N THR A 171 -4.03 -22.14 -6.28
CA THR A 171 -3.96 -22.03 -4.82
C THR A 171 -3.88 -20.56 -4.40
N ALA A 172 -3.12 -19.74 -5.13
CA ALA A 172 -3.01 -18.31 -4.88
C ALA A 172 -4.37 -17.60 -5.05
N GLY A 173 -5.14 -17.95 -6.08
CA GLY A 173 -6.45 -17.35 -6.34
C GLY A 173 -7.43 -17.62 -5.20
N ALA A 174 -7.52 -18.88 -4.76
CA ALA A 174 -8.36 -19.28 -3.63
C ALA A 174 -7.91 -18.63 -2.29
N MET A 175 -6.61 -18.40 -2.10
CA MET A 175 -6.10 -17.68 -0.92
C MET A 175 -6.53 -16.21 -0.93
N VAL A 176 -6.39 -15.52 -2.07
CA VAL A 176 -6.79 -14.12 -2.21
C VAL A 176 -8.30 -13.98 -2.06
N GLU A 177 -9.08 -14.85 -2.70
CA GLU A 177 -10.54 -14.86 -2.59
C GLU A 177 -10.99 -15.01 -1.13
N ARG A 178 -10.40 -15.96 -0.39
CA ARG A 178 -10.69 -16.15 1.03
C ARG A 178 -10.29 -14.92 1.87
N LEU A 179 -9.14 -14.31 1.57
CA LEU A 179 -8.70 -13.11 2.27
C LEU A 179 -9.66 -11.93 2.02
N LEU A 180 -10.12 -11.73 0.78
CA LEU A 180 -11.11 -10.70 0.45
C LEU A 180 -12.41 -10.90 1.23
N GLU A 181 -12.88 -12.14 1.38
CA GLU A 181 -14.05 -12.43 2.21
C GLU A 181 -13.80 -12.14 3.69
N LYS A 182 -12.62 -12.48 4.23
CA LYS A 182 -12.26 -12.17 5.61
C LYS A 182 -12.20 -10.66 5.88
N VAL A 183 -11.73 -9.88 4.92
CA VAL A 183 -11.76 -8.41 5.00
C VAL A 183 -13.20 -7.89 5.09
N ARG A 184 -14.13 -8.47 4.31
CA ARG A 184 -15.56 -8.13 4.38
C ARG A 184 -16.20 -8.53 5.70
N GLU A 185 -15.91 -9.73 6.20
CA GLU A 185 -16.38 -10.21 7.51
C GLU A 185 -15.90 -9.30 8.64
N ALA A 186 -14.71 -8.71 8.51
CA ALA A 186 -14.17 -7.73 9.44
C ALA A 186 -14.80 -6.32 9.31
N GLY A 187 -15.75 -6.12 8.40
CA GLY A 187 -16.48 -4.86 8.22
C GLY A 187 -15.85 -3.87 7.24
N TYR A 188 -14.89 -4.31 6.43
CA TYR A 188 -14.20 -3.47 5.45
C TYR A 188 -14.64 -3.78 4.02
N ALA A 189 -14.69 -2.77 3.16
CA ALA A 189 -14.81 -2.97 1.72
C ALA A 189 -13.41 -3.18 1.14
N PRO A 190 -13.03 -4.38 0.65
CA PRO A 190 -11.63 -4.66 0.33
C PRO A 190 -11.14 -3.87 -0.89
N TRP A 191 -9.92 -3.34 -0.82
CA TRP A 191 -9.20 -2.85 -1.98
C TRP A 191 -8.21 -3.92 -2.45
N LEU A 192 -7.91 -3.93 -3.75
CA LEU A 192 -7.00 -4.90 -4.35
C LEU A 192 -5.89 -4.18 -5.12
N TYR A 193 -4.64 -4.49 -4.81
CA TYR A 193 -3.48 -4.02 -5.55
C TYR A 193 -3.22 -4.92 -6.76
N GLU A 194 -3.16 -4.33 -7.95
CA GLU A 194 -2.94 -5.05 -9.20
C GLU A 194 -1.76 -4.45 -9.98
N HIS A 195 -0.95 -5.34 -10.55
CA HIS A 195 0.06 -5.01 -11.54
C HIS A 195 0.17 -6.13 -12.58
N ALA A 196 0.93 -5.90 -13.65
CA ALA A 196 1.03 -6.82 -14.79
C ALA A 196 1.42 -8.27 -14.41
N GLY A 197 2.21 -8.46 -13.34
CA GLY A 197 2.69 -9.77 -12.90
C GLY A 197 1.64 -10.63 -12.19
N VAL A 198 0.56 -10.03 -11.68
CA VAL A 198 -0.53 -10.72 -10.97
C VAL A 198 -1.90 -10.49 -11.60
N LYS A 199 -2.01 -9.67 -12.65
CA LYS A 199 -3.28 -9.33 -13.30
C LYS A 199 -4.12 -10.56 -13.66
N ALA A 200 -3.53 -11.56 -14.32
CA ALA A 200 -4.25 -12.77 -14.73
C ALA A 200 -4.81 -13.58 -13.54
N LEU A 201 -4.14 -13.50 -12.38
CA LEU A 201 -4.60 -14.12 -11.13
C LEU A 201 -5.77 -13.35 -10.52
N LEU A 202 -5.72 -12.02 -10.60
CA LEU A 202 -6.64 -11.12 -9.90
C LEU A 202 -7.88 -10.74 -10.71
N GLU A 203 -7.82 -10.81 -12.04
CA GLU A 203 -8.92 -10.45 -12.94
C GLU A 203 -10.26 -11.12 -12.58
N PRO A 204 -10.33 -12.43 -12.27
CA PRO A 204 -11.58 -13.07 -11.84
C PRO A 204 -12.11 -12.55 -10.49
N LEU A 205 -11.25 -11.97 -9.67
CA LEU A 205 -11.54 -11.53 -8.31
C LEU A 205 -11.84 -10.03 -8.21
N GLN A 206 -11.63 -9.25 -9.26
CA GLN A 206 -11.80 -7.79 -9.23
C GLN A 206 -13.21 -7.36 -8.81
N THR A 207 -14.24 -8.12 -9.18
CA THR A 207 -15.64 -7.82 -8.81
C THR A 207 -15.94 -7.98 -7.33
N ARG A 208 -15.04 -8.64 -6.58
CA ARG A 208 -15.11 -8.76 -5.12
C ARG A 208 -14.48 -7.57 -4.40
N ALA A 209 -13.67 -6.75 -5.06
CA ALA A 209 -13.07 -5.57 -4.49
C ALA A 209 -13.92 -4.32 -4.75
N GLU A 210 -13.84 -3.34 -3.84
CA GLU A 210 -14.42 -2.01 -4.04
C GLU A 210 -13.54 -1.16 -4.95
N VAL A 211 -12.21 -1.24 -4.76
CA VAL A 211 -11.21 -0.51 -5.55
C VAL A 211 -10.16 -1.45 -6.08
N ILE A 212 -9.80 -1.28 -7.35
CA ILE A 212 -8.60 -1.90 -7.94
C ILE A 212 -7.52 -0.83 -8.06
N LEU A 213 -6.57 -0.84 -7.14
CA LEU A 213 -5.43 0.07 -7.13
C LEU A 213 -4.34 -0.46 -8.07
N ARG A 214 -4.13 0.21 -9.20
CA ARG A 214 -3.22 -0.27 -10.25
C ARG A 214 -1.84 0.35 -10.14
N HIS A 215 -0.81 -0.47 -10.25
CA HIS A 215 0.56 -0.01 -10.46
C HIS A 215 0.71 0.58 -11.87
N PRO A 216 1.44 1.68 -12.06
CA PRO A 216 1.65 2.28 -13.37
C PRO A 216 2.37 1.32 -14.32
N GLY A 217 1.95 1.34 -15.58
CA GLY A 217 2.60 0.61 -16.66
C GLY A 217 3.96 1.21 -17.05
N PRO A 218 4.77 0.49 -17.84
CA PRO A 218 6.01 1.03 -18.38
C PRO A 218 5.75 2.32 -19.18
N GLY A 219 6.33 3.44 -18.75
CA GLY A 219 6.20 4.75 -19.43
C GLY A 219 5.03 5.63 -18.98
N GLU A 220 4.31 5.26 -17.92
CA GLU A 220 3.18 6.03 -17.35
C GLU A 220 3.58 6.96 -16.19
N VAL A 221 4.88 7.11 -15.90
CA VAL A 221 5.43 7.81 -14.72
C VAL A 221 6.07 9.13 -15.09
#